data_AF-A0A177ATN8-F1
#
_entry.id   AF-A0A177ATN8-F1
#
_cell.length_a   1.000
_cell.length_b   1.000
_cell.length_c   1.000
_cell.angle_alpha   90.00
_cell.angle_beta   90.00
_cell.angle_gamma   90.00
#
_symmetry.space_group_name_H-M   'P 1'
#
loop_
_entity.id
_entity.type
_entity.pdbx_description
1 polymer ?
#
loop_
_entity_poly.entity_id
_entity_poly.type
_entity_poly.pdbx_seq_one_letter_code
_entity_poly.pdbx_strand_id
1 'polypeptide(L)'
;MSCLVSLNFLNSKSQTWKDYYIKLKIPISGPFSGSMKTIQGILVVSLFPSPGKRTSDEPWVLTKKGNYTIKNIDKLYKTFNLDDPLGLCRWSEVRTFIADTKEPKVDSMCFYGSGIDTLKQLDYKNTNYPHNNPKQYYEKADGIVNYESLARCTTWSNLTHLRYHRQYPHTTHVGILHNLQIIKTIYDHINRDIARPQWIISNSVKNITFSSIF
;
A
#
# COMPACT_ATOMS: atom_id res chain seq x y z
N MET A 1 -1.96 6.64 1.76
CA MET A 1 -1.76 5.86 3.02
C MET A 1 -2.92 4.96 3.37
N SER A 2 -4.16 5.45 3.23
CA SER A 2 -5.38 4.72 3.60
C SER A 2 -5.48 3.28 3.04
N CYS A 3 -4.92 3.00 1.86
CA CYS A 3 -4.89 1.67 1.25
C CYS A 3 -4.22 0.60 2.14
N LEU A 4 -3.14 0.94 2.85
CA LEU A 4 -2.42 0.05 3.76
C LEU A 4 -3.20 -0.14 5.08
N VAL A 5 -3.68 0.95 5.67
CA VAL A 5 -4.45 0.92 6.92
C VAL A 5 -5.73 0.10 6.74
N SER A 6 -6.46 0.33 5.66
CA SER A 6 -7.65 -0.46 5.32
C SER A 6 -7.31 -1.92 5.00
N LEU A 7 -6.11 -2.22 4.49
CA LEU A 7 -5.71 -3.62 4.23
C LEU A 7 -5.45 -4.34 5.54
N ASN A 8 -4.71 -3.70 6.44
CA ASN A 8 -4.45 -4.24 7.76
C ASN A 8 -5.75 -4.45 8.55
N PHE A 9 -6.66 -3.48 8.51
CA PHE A 9 -7.99 -3.61 9.13
C PHE A 9 -8.74 -4.84 8.60
N LEU A 10 -8.78 -5.06 7.28
CA LEU A 10 -9.44 -6.24 6.71
C LEU A 10 -8.73 -7.55 7.09
N ASN A 11 -7.40 -7.54 7.22
CA ASN A 11 -6.67 -8.72 7.68
C ASN A 11 -6.92 -9.03 9.16
N SER A 12 -7.33 -8.06 9.96
CA SER A 12 -7.68 -8.25 11.38
C SER A 12 -9.14 -8.67 11.60
N LYS A 13 -9.95 -8.84 10.55
CA LYS A 13 -11.35 -9.28 10.62
C LYS A 13 -11.51 -10.72 10.16
N SER A 14 -12.48 -11.43 10.74
CA SER A 14 -12.85 -12.79 10.30
C SER A 14 -13.37 -12.77 8.87
N GLN A 15 -13.27 -13.90 8.17
CA GLN A 15 -13.78 -14.00 6.80
C GLN A 15 -15.30 -13.79 6.75
N THR A 16 -16.04 -14.41 7.68
CA THR A 16 -17.49 -14.24 7.83
C THR A 16 -17.93 -12.79 8.01
N TRP A 17 -17.16 -12.00 8.78
CA TRP A 17 -17.44 -10.57 8.93
C TRP A 17 -17.25 -9.82 7.62
N LYS A 18 -16.18 -10.11 6.88
CA LYS A 18 -15.91 -9.45 5.59
C LYS A 18 -16.95 -9.80 4.55
N ASP A 19 -17.36 -11.06 4.47
CA ASP A 19 -18.38 -11.53 3.54
C ASP A 19 -19.73 -10.86 3.80
N TYR A 20 -20.03 -10.50 5.06
CA TYR A 20 -21.26 -9.82 5.44
C TYR A 20 -21.20 -8.29 5.25
N TYR A 21 -20.10 -7.65 5.65
CA TYR A 21 -20.01 -6.19 5.73
C TYR A 21 -19.30 -5.50 4.57
N ILE A 22 -18.46 -6.22 3.81
CA ILE A 22 -17.56 -5.62 2.83
C ILE A 22 -17.94 -6.09 1.43
N LYS A 23 -18.61 -5.20 0.70
CA LYS A 23 -18.96 -5.46 -0.71
C LYS A 23 -17.73 -5.41 -1.62
N LEU A 24 -16.88 -4.40 -1.46
CA LEU A 24 -15.80 -4.13 -2.40
C LEU A 24 -14.71 -3.26 -1.76
N LYS A 25 -13.45 -3.53 -2.10
CA LYS A 25 -12.31 -2.66 -1.79
C LYS A 25 -11.78 -1.98 -3.07
N ILE A 26 -11.75 -0.64 -3.09
CA ILE A 26 -11.21 0.13 -4.22
C ILE A 26 -9.94 0.88 -3.79
N PRO A 27 -8.74 0.26 -3.86
CA PRO A 27 -7.50 1.00 -3.64
C PRO A 27 -7.13 1.82 -4.88
N ILE A 28 -6.89 3.11 -4.68
CA ILE A 28 -6.38 4.05 -5.71
C ILE A 28 -4.98 4.49 -5.30
N SER A 29 -4.01 4.32 -6.19
CA SER A 29 -2.58 4.60 -5.98
C SER A 29 -2.05 4.08 -4.64
N GLY A 30 -2.39 2.82 -4.32
CA GLY A 30 -2.03 2.19 -3.05
C GLY A 30 -0.53 1.87 -2.96
N PRO A 31 0.22 2.41 -1.98
CA PRO A 31 1.63 2.10 -1.80
C PRO A 31 1.81 0.82 -0.97
N PHE A 32 1.36 -0.31 -1.51
CA PHE A 32 1.32 -1.59 -0.78
C PHE A 32 2.70 -2.08 -0.34
N SER A 33 3.74 -1.67 -1.06
CA SER A 33 5.14 -1.91 -0.73
C SER A 33 5.85 -0.56 -0.55
N GLY A 34 5.23 0.46 0.06
CA GLY A 34 5.91 1.73 0.38
C GLY A 34 6.31 2.61 -0.82
N SER A 35 7.16 3.61 -0.60
CA SER A 35 7.72 4.47 -1.66
C SER A 35 9.18 4.82 -1.41
N MET A 36 9.94 5.13 -2.45
CA MET A 36 11.30 5.64 -2.29
C MET A 36 11.38 7.08 -1.82
N LYS A 37 10.36 7.88 -2.14
CA LYS A 37 10.31 9.29 -1.73
C LYS A 37 10.32 9.45 -0.22
N THR A 38 9.81 8.46 0.53
CA THR A 38 9.83 8.47 2.00
C THR A 38 11.19 8.13 2.58
N ILE A 39 12.05 7.44 1.83
CA ILE A 39 13.45 7.18 2.21
C ILE A 39 14.30 8.42 2.02
N GLN A 40 14.02 9.21 0.98
CA GLN A 40 14.66 10.51 0.82
C GLN A 40 14.32 11.45 1.97
N GLY A 41 13.09 11.37 2.50
CA GLY A 41 12.63 12.21 3.60
C GLY A 41 13.02 11.75 5.01
N ILE A 42 13.48 10.50 5.21
CA ILE A 42 13.86 9.81 6.48
C ILE A 42 12.82 9.86 7.63
N LEU A 43 11.85 10.78 7.59
CA LEU A 43 10.91 11.08 8.68
C LEU A 43 9.60 10.28 8.61
N VAL A 44 9.28 9.68 7.46
CA VAL A 44 8.01 8.94 7.28
C VAL A 44 8.26 7.43 7.30
N VAL A 45 8.47 6.94 8.52
CA VAL A 45 8.80 5.55 8.81
C VAL A 45 7.68 4.56 8.43
N SER A 46 6.44 5.03 8.40
CA SER A 46 5.27 4.21 8.08
C SER A 46 5.13 3.84 6.60
N LEU A 47 6.09 4.22 5.76
CA LEU A 47 6.06 3.99 4.32
C LEU A 47 7.30 3.35 3.74
N PHE A 48 8.20 2.88 4.58
CA PHE A 48 9.30 2.07 4.09
C PHE A 48 8.73 0.82 3.41
N PRO A 49 9.20 0.52 2.19
CA PRO A 49 8.80 -0.71 1.52
C PRO A 49 9.10 -1.93 2.37
N SER A 50 8.21 -2.92 2.33
CA SER A 50 8.32 -4.14 3.10
C SER A 50 9.23 -5.17 2.43
N PRO A 51 10.13 -5.85 3.18
CA PRO A 51 11.08 -6.80 2.61
C PRO A 51 10.42 -8.07 2.07
N GLY A 52 9.30 -8.51 2.66
CA GLY A 52 8.60 -9.73 2.25
C GLY A 52 7.75 -9.60 0.98
N LYS A 53 7.69 -8.40 0.40
CA LYS A 53 6.75 -8.08 -0.69
C LYS A 53 7.41 -7.53 -1.94
N ARG A 54 8.75 -7.50 -1.96
CA ARG A 54 9.56 -7.06 -3.09
C ARG A 54 10.18 -8.27 -3.79
N THR A 55 10.14 -8.25 -5.12
CA THR A 55 10.72 -9.24 -6.03
C THR A 55 12.17 -8.95 -6.38
N SER A 56 12.61 -7.68 -6.28
CA SER A 56 13.97 -7.26 -6.63
C SER A 56 14.82 -6.97 -5.40
N ASP A 57 16.04 -7.54 -5.37
CA ASP A 57 17.11 -7.27 -4.39
C ASP A 57 17.92 -6.00 -4.72
N GLU A 58 17.40 -5.15 -5.61
CA GLU A 58 18.05 -3.90 -5.99
C GLU A 58 18.24 -2.96 -4.79
N PRO A 59 19.46 -2.42 -4.59
CA PRO A 59 19.72 -1.44 -3.55
C PRO A 59 19.02 -0.13 -3.87
N TRP A 60 18.56 0.56 -2.84
CA TRP A 60 17.91 1.86 -2.95
C TRP A 60 18.80 3.01 -2.55
N VAL A 61 19.72 2.75 -1.64
CA VAL A 61 20.68 3.74 -1.19
C VAL A 61 22.07 3.16 -1.39
N LEU A 62 22.85 3.80 -2.25
CA LEU A 62 24.26 3.50 -2.44
C LEU A 62 25.06 4.51 -1.64
N THR A 63 26.04 4.07 -0.86
CA THR A 63 26.96 4.96 -0.16
C THR A 63 28.39 4.47 -0.31
N LYS A 64 29.37 5.29 0.08
CA LYS A 64 30.78 4.86 0.19
C LYS A 64 30.98 3.68 1.14
N LYS A 65 30.12 3.54 2.16
CA LYS A 65 30.20 2.50 3.20
C LYS A 65 29.49 1.20 2.81
N GLY A 66 28.67 1.21 1.76
CA GLY A 66 27.99 0.01 1.26
C GLY A 66 26.70 0.30 0.50
N ASN A 67 26.06 -0.79 0.06
CA ASN A 67 24.78 -0.76 -0.64
C ASN A 67 23.66 -1.20 0.32
N TYR A 68 22.58 -0.43 0.35
CA TYR A 68 21.46 -0.65 1.26
C TYR A 68 20.18 -0.91 0.47
N THR A 69 19.50 -1.96 0.89
CA THR A 69 18.23 -2.51 0.44
C THR A 69 17.22 -2.40 1.59
N ILE A 70 15.98 -2.84 1.39
CA ILE A 70 15.00 -3.00 2.47
C ILE A 70 15.52 -3.91 3.57
N LYS A 71 16.11 -5.04 3.18
CA LYS A 71 16.45 -6.14 4.09
C LYS A 71 17.48 -5.71 5.14
N ASN A 72 18.34 -4.74 4.80
CA ASN A 72 19.38 -4.21 5.67
C ASN A 72 19.14 -2.72 6.01
N ILE A 73 17.88 -2.29 6.06
CA ILE A 73 17.56 -0.90 6.39
C ILE A 73 18.00 -0.50 7.81
N ASP A 74 18.03 -1.45 8.75
CA ASP A 74 18.57 -1.22 10.10
C ASP A 74 20.05 -0.79 10.05
N LYS A 75 20.81 -1.29 9.06
CA LYS A 75 22.20 -0.87 8.83
C LYS A 75 22.28 0.53 8.24
N LEU A 76 21.30 0.92 7.41
CA LEU A 76 21.24 2.25 6.80
C LEU A 76 21.12 3.34 7.87
N TYR A 77 20.20 3.16 8.83
CA TYR A 77 20.02 4.08 9.95
C TYR A 77 21.28 4.23 10.80
N LYS A 78 21.93 3.11 11.15
CA LYS A 78 23.21 3.12 11.88
C LYS A 78 24.32 3.83 11.10
N THR A 79 24.36 3.66 9.78
CA THR A 79 25.42 4.22 8.91
C THR A 79 25.37 5.74 8.83
N PHE A 80 24.16 6.30 8.78
CA PHE A 80 23.95 7.74 8.68
C PHE A 80 24.07 8.47 10.01
N ASN A 81 24.42 7.77 11.10
CA ASN A 81 24.55 8.34 12.44
C ASN A 81 23.36 9.24 12.78
N LEU A 82 22.17 8.79 12.37
CA LEU A 82 20.91 9.36 12.80
C LEU A 82 20.78 8.95 14.26
N ASP A 83 21.50 9.64 15.15
CA ASP A 83 21.45 9.49 16.61
C ASP A 83 20.09 9.92 17.19
N ASP A 84 19.03 9.78 16.38
CA ASP A 84 17.66 9.80 16.80
C ASP A 84 17.18 8.36 16.96
N PRO A 85 17.26 7.78 18.18
CA PRO A 85 16.75 6.43 18.45
C PRO A 85 15.26 6.29 18.10
N LEU A 86 14.51 7.39 17.95
CA LEU A 86 13.10 7.36 17.60
C LEU A 86 12.86 6.84 16.17
N GLY A 87 13.74 7.12 15.21
CA GLY A 87 13.56 6.68 13.81
C GLY A 87 13.56 5.15 13.67
N LEU A 88 14.55 4.50 14.29
CA LEU A 88 14.66 3.05 14.34
C LEU A 88 13.56 2.42 15.21
N CYS A 89 13.23 3.00 16.37
CA CYS A 89 12.12 2.53 17.20
C CYS A 89 10.77 2.60 16.47
N ARG A 90 10.48 3.70 15.76
CA ARG A 90 9.27 3.81 14.93
C ARG A 90 9.25 2.75 13.83
N TRP A 91 10.42 2.39 13.29
CA TRP A 91 10.50 1.39 12.23
C TRP A 91 10.27 -0.02 12.78
N SER A 92 10.84 -0.34 13.94
CA SER A 92 10.60 -1.63 14.59
C SER A 92 9.12 -1.86 14.91
N GLU A 93 8.40 -0.82 15.31
CA GLU A 93 6.96 -0.90 15.58
C GLU A 93 6.12 -1.04 14.30
N VAL A 94 6.47 -0.32 13.23
CA VAL A 94 5.62 -0.26 12.02
C VAL A 94 5.97 -1.35 10.99
N ARG A 95 7.19 -1.89 10.99
CA ARG A 95 7.62 -2.88 9.99
C ARG A 95 6.77 -4.14 10.01
N THR A 96 6.34 -4.62 11.18
CA THR A 96 5.47 -5.80 11.34
C THR A 96 4.10 -5.54 10.76
N PHE A 97 3.52 -4.37 11.08
CA PHE A 97 2.25 -3.90 10.53
C PHE A 97 2.22 -3.89 8.99
N ILE A 98 3.30 -3.47 8.34
CA ILE A 98 3.36 -3.42 6.87
C ILE A 98 3.73 -4.79 6.27
N ALA A 99 4.64 -5.53 6.90
CA ALA A 99 5.14 -6.80 6.37
C ALA A 99 4.08 -7.90 6.34
N ASP A 100 3.19 -7.96 7.34
CA ASP A 100 2.26 -9.08 7.49
C ASP A 100 0.95 -8.91 6.73
N THR A 101 0.73 -7.77 6.04
CA THR A 101 -0.53 -7.60 5.29
C THR A 101 -0.68 -8.61 4.14
N LYS A 102 -1.72 -9.42 4.22
CA LYS A 102 -2.11 -10.42 3.20
C LYS A 102 -3.13 -9.80 2.26
N GLU A 103 -3.48 -10.50 1.19
CA GLU A 103 -4.60 -10.09 0.34
C GLU A 103 -5.88 -9.83 1.18
N PRO A 104 -6.77 -8.93 0.75
CA PRO A 104 -7.89 -8.51 1.60
C PRO A 104 -8.97 -9.59 1.75
N LYS A 105 -8.99 -10.60 0.87
CA LYS A 105 -10.04 -11.64 0.77
C LYS A 105 -11.47 -11.08 0.72
N VAL A 106 -11.66 -10.07 -0.11
CA VAL A 106 -12.94 -9.47 -0.53
C VAL A 106 -12.77 -9.05 -1.97
N ASP A 107 -13.84 -8.77 -2.71
CA ASP A 107 -13.73 -8.25 -4.08
C ASP A 107 -12.95 -6.94 -4.11
N SER A 108 -12.16 -6.72 -5.17
CA SER A 108 -11.32 -5.52 -5.26
C SER A 108 -11.16 -4.96 -6.68
N MET A 109 -11.18 -3.63 -6.77
CA MET A 109 -10.88 -2.86 -7.98
C MET A 109 -9.69 -1.93 -7.74
N CYS A 110 -8.51 -2.31 -8.24
CA CYS A 110 -7.27 -1.58 -8.02
C CYS A 110 -6.94 -0.63 -9.17
N PHE A 111 -6.61 0.63 -8.84
CA PHE A 111 -6.29 1.64 -9.84
C PHE A 111 -4.97 2.33 -9.49
N TYR A 112 -4.09 2.53 -10.48
CA TYR A 112 -2.82 3.22 -10.25
C TYR A 112 -2.31 3.93 -11.51
N GLY A 113 -1.55 5.01 -11.29
CA GLY A 113 -0.96 5.83 -12.34
C GLY A 113 0.38 5.27 -12.83
N SER A 114 0.83 5.78 -13.97
CA SER A 114 2.12 5.42 -14.57
C SER A 114 2.62 6.48 -15.57
N GLY A 115 3.85 6.34 -16.05
CA GLY A 115 4.44 7.20 -17.08
C GLY A 115 5.08 8.49 -16.54
N ILE A 116 5.07 8.71 -15.24
CA ILE A 116 5.67 9.87 -14.56
C ILE A 116 6.98 9.42 -13.88
N ASP A 117 8.01 10.25 -13.93
CA ASP A 117 9.29 9.94 -13.29
C ASP A 117 9.15 9.88 -11.75
N THR A 118 9.37 8.68 -11.21
CA THR A 118 9.33 8.38 -9.78
C THR A 118 10.73 7.99 -9.31
N LEU A 119 11.18 8.57 -8.19
CA LEU A 119 12.46 8.22 -7.59
C LEU A 119 12.55 6.71 -7.33
N LYS A 120 13.62 6.07 -7.81
CA LYS A 120 13.90 4.63 -7.67
C LYS A 120 15.10 4.35 -6.76
N GLN A 121 16.15 5.18 -6.83
CA GLN A 121 17.39 4.95 -6.10
C GLN A 121 18.12 6.26 -5.82
N LEU A 122 18.79 6.33 -4.66
CA LEU A 122 19.63 7.42 -4.19
C LEU A 122 21.09 6.93 -4.15
N ASP A 123 22.00 7.69 -4.76
CA ASP A 123 23.42 7.36 -4.82
C ASP A 123 24.27 8.46 -4.18
N TYR A 124 24.76 8.13 -2.98
CA TYR A 124 25.70 8.90 -2.16
C TYR A 124 27.14 8.36 -2.26
N LYS A 125 27.53 7.66 -3.32
CA LYS A 125 28.94 7.22 -3.47
C LYS A 125 29.89 8.41 -3.61
N ASN A 126 29.44 9.50 -4.23
CA ASN A 126 30.24 10.69 -4.48
C ASN A 126 29.88 11.88 -3.58
N THR A 127 28.88 11.73 -2.71
CA THR A 127 28.39 12.79 -1.84
C THR A 127 28.26 12.30 -0.40
N ASN A 128 28.14 13.22 0.55
CA ASN A 128 28.01 12.88 1.97
C ASN A 128 26.62 13.30 2.45
N TYR A 129 25.85 12.35 2.97
CA TYR A 129 24.62 12.61 3.71
C TYR A 129 24.96 13.27 5.07
N PRO A 130 24.13 14.18 5.62
CA PRO A 130 22.88 14.74 5.06
C PRO A 130 23.08 15.99 4.18
N HIS A 131 24.28 16.56 4.13
CA HIS A 131 24.48 17.92 3.62
C HIS A 131 24.48 18.02 2.08
N ASN A 132 24.85 16.95 1.37
CA ASN A 132 24.95 16.95 -0.09
C ASN A 132 23.87 16.08 -0.73
N ASN A 133 23.30 16.57 -1.83
CA ASN A 133 22.28 15.85 -2.57
C ASN A 133 22.87 14.57 -3.22
N PRO A 134 22.19 13.42 -3.14
CA PRO A 134 22.59 12.22 -3.87
C PRO A 134 22.30 12.37 -5.36
N LYS A 135 22.99 11.59 -6.19
CA LYS A 135 22.53 11.32 -7.54
C LYS A 135 21.25 10.48 -7.47
N GLN A 136 20.23 10.86 -8.22
CA GLN A 136 18.91 10.24 -8.18
C GLN A 136 18.64 9.48 -9.47
N TYR A 137 18.18 8.24 -9.35
CA TYR A 137 17.71 7.44 -10.48
C TYR A 137 16.19 7.31 -10.41
N TYR A 138 15.56 7.28 -11.57
CA TYR A 138 14.11 7.33 -11.72
C TYR A 138 13.59 6.12 -12.50
N GLU A 139 12.34 5.75 -12.22
CA GLU A 139 11.54 4.81 -13.02
C GLU A 139 10.23 5.47 -13.45
N LYS A 140 9.52 4.87 -14.42
CA LYS A 140 8.20 5.34 -14.83
C LYS A 140 7.12 4.72 -13.94
N ALA A 141 6.52 5.53 -13.06
CA ALA A 141 5.37 5.18 -12.24
C ALA A 141 4.46 6.43 -12.08
N ASP A 142 3.92 6.73 -10.89
CA ASP A 142 2.96 7.83 -10.71
C ASP A 142 3.57 9.16 -10.21
N GLY A 143 4.90 9.25 -10.15
CA GLY A 143 5.66 10.40 -9.64
C GLY A 143 5.94 10.39 -8.13
N ILE A 144 5.34 9.46 -7.36
CA ILE A 144 5.53 9.37 -5.90
C ILE A 144 5.81 7.93 -5.47
N VAL A 145 4.95 7.00 -5.88
CA VAL A 145 4.98 5.59 -5.50
C VAL A 145 5.55 4.77 -6.63
N ASN A 146 6.48 3.87 -6.26
CA ASN A 146 7.16 2.99 -7.19
C ASN A 146 6.19 2.00 -7.86
N TYR A 147 6.47 1.60 -9.10
CA TYR A 147 5.58 0.74 -9.89
C TYR A 147 5.28 -0.57 -9.17
N GLU A 148 6.31 -1.22 -8.62
CA GLU A 148 6.18 -2.48 -7.89
C GLU A 148 5.24 -2.38 -6.67
N SER A 149 5.23 -1.22 -6.01
CA SER A 149 4.37 -0.97 -4.87
C SER A 149 2.91 -0.72 -5.29
N LEU A 150 2.71 -0.01 -6.40
CA LEU A 150 1.39 0.23 -7.00
C LEU A 150 0.76 -1.06 -7.54
N ALA A 151 1.53 -1.85 -8.29
CA ALA A 151 1.08 -3.07 -8.95
C ALA A 151 0.88 -4.26 -8.01
N ARG A 152 1.18 -4.13 -6.71
CA ARG A 152 1.10 -5.27 -5.77
C ARG A 152 -0.29 -5.90 -5.70
N CYS A 153 -1.34 -5.13 -5.92
CA CYS A 153 -2.71 -5.64 -5.96
C CYS A 153 -2.97 -6.63 -7.11
N THR A 154 -2.16 -6.62 -8.17
CA THR A 154 -2.29 -7.56 -9.30
C THR A 154 -1.79 -8.96 -8.96
N THR A 155 -1.06 -9.13 -7.84
CA THR A 155 -0.53 -10.43 -7.41
C THR A 155 -1.50 -11.17 -6.47
N TRP A 156 -2.67 -10.61 -6.17
CA TRP A 156 -3.67 -11.26 -5.32
C TRP A 156 -4.42 -12.35 -6.09
N SER A 157 -4.83 -13.41 -5.40
CA SER A 157 -5.53 -14.53 -6.03
C SER A 157 -6.91 -14.11 -6.54
N ASN A 158 -7.27 -14.59 -7.73
CA ASN A 158 -8.56 -14.38 -8.37
C ASN A 158 -9.46 -15.64 -8.31
N LEU A 159 -9.13 -16.62 -7.45
CA LEU A 159 -9.88 -17.87 -7.36
C LEU A 159 -11.22 -17.71 -6.63
N THR A 160 -11.27 -16.88 -5.58
CA THR A 160 -12.44 -16.79 -4.68
C THR A 160 -13.08 -15.41 -4.63
N HIS A 161 -12.41 -14.39 -5.16
CA HIS A 161 -12.87 -13.00 -5.11
C HIS A 161 -12.52 -12.30 -6.41
N LEU A 162 -13.39 -11.39 -6.84
CA LEU A 162 -13.18 -10.59 -8.04
C LEU A 162 -11.92 -9.72 -7.89
N ARG A 163 -11.01 -9.85 -8.86
CA ARG A 163 -9.85 -8.98 -9.02
C ARG A 163 -9.96 -8.20 -10.33
N TYR A 164 -10.23 -6.92 -10.21
CA TYR A 164 -10.08 -5.98 -11.33
C TYR A 164 -8.92 -5.04 -11.00
N HIS A 165 -8.06 -4.79 -11.97
CA HIS A 165 -7.00 -3.80 -11.83
C HIS A 165 -6.78 -3.07 -13.15
N ARG A 166 -6.43 -1.78 -13.07
CA ARG A 166 -6.11 -0.99 -14.25
C ARG A 166 -5.05 0.06 -13.96
N GLN A 167 -4.06 0.08 -14.84
CA GLN A 167 -3.02 1.09 -14.90
C GLN A 167 -3.43 2.21 -15.85
N TYR A 168 -3.15 3.46 -15.49
CA TYR A 168 -3.40 4.62 -16.34
C TYR A 168 -2.08 5.29 -16.72
N PRO A 169 -1.77 5.37 -18.03
CA PRO A 169 -0.57 6.06 -18.50
C PRO A 169 -0.69 7.58 -18.28
N HIS A 170 0.45 8.25 -18.22
CA HIS A 170 0.59 9.71 -18.05
C HIS A 170 -0.24 10.29 -16.89
N THR A 171 -0.38 9.52 -15.81
CA THR A 171 -1.24 9.89 -14.68
C THR A 171 -0.40 10.00 -13.42
N THR A 172 -0.44 11.17 -12.77
CA THR A 172 0.27 11.42 -11.51
C THR A 172 -0.47 10.81 -10.32
N HIS A 173 0.25 10.69 -9.20
CA HIS A 173 -0.25 10.11 -7.95
C HIS A 173 -1.56 10.75 -7.47
N VAL A 174 -1.68 12.07 -7.58
CA VAL A 174 -2.89 12.83 -7.21
C VAL A 174 -3.82 13.00 -8.40
N GLY A 175 -3.27 13.20 -9.61
CA GLY A 175 -4.06 13.42 -10.83
C GLY A 175 -4.99 12.25 -11.16
N ILE A 176 -4.68 11.04 -10.69
CA ILE A 176 -5.55 9.87 -10.81
C ILE A 176 -6.95 10.10 -10.22
N LEU A 177 -7.09 10.92 -9.19
CA LEU A 177 -8.38 11.19 -8.53
C LEU A 177 -9.31 12.03 -9.41
N HIS A 178 -8.75 12.75 -10.38
CA HIS A 178 -9.49 13.56 -11.35
C HIS A 178 -9.68 12.84 -12.69
N ASN A 179 -9.24 11.58 -12.80
CA ASN A 179 -9.36 10.83 -14.04
C ASN A 179 -10.82 10.39 -14.25
N LEU A 180 -11.50 11.02 -15.21
CA LEU A 180 -12.91 10.76 -15.52
C LEU A 180 -13.17 9.29 -15.91
N GLN A 181 -12.21 8.61 -16.53
CA GLN A 181 -12.36 7.20 -16.89
C GLN A 181 -12.41 6.31 -15.64
N ILE A 182 -11.62 6.62 -14.61
CA ILE A 182 -11.65 5.91 -13.32
C ILE A 182 -12.99 6.18 -12.62
N ILE A 183 -13.36 7.46 -12.51
CA ILE A 183 -14.61 7.87 -11.85
C ILE A 183 -15.79 7.17 -12.52
N LYS A 184 -15.85 7.18 -13.85
CA LYS A 184 -16.87 6.47 -14.62
C LYS A 184 -16.84 4.96 -14.37
N THR A 185 -15.66 4.34 -14.39
CA THR A 185 -15.53 2.89 -14.13
C THR A 185 -16.03 2.51 -12.73
N ILE A 186 -15.70 3.32 -11.72
CA ILE A 186 -16.16 3.11 -10.34
C ILE A 186 -17.67 3.33 -10.26
N TYR A 187 -18.18 4.42 -10.83
CA TYR A 187 -19.62 4.74 -10.86
C TYR A 187 -20.42 3.62 -11.53
N ASP A 188 -20.00 3.20 -12.71
CA ASP A 188 -20.64 2.11 -13.47
C ASP A 188 -20.60 0.79 -12.70
N HIS A 189 -19.56 0.55 -11.88
CA HIS A 189 -19.50 -0.67 -11.07
C HIS A 189 -20.37 -0.60 -9.82
N ILE A 190 -20.39 0.54 -9.13
CA ILE A 190 -21.19 0.74 -7.91
C ILE A 190 -22.68 0.70 -8.24
N ASN A 191 -23.08 1.28 -9.38
CA ASN A 191 -24.46 1.40 -9.81
C ASN A 191 -24.94 0.27 -10.73
N ARG A 192 -24.11 -0.74 -11.03
CA ARG A 192 -24.64 -2.00 -11.54
C ARG A 192 -25.58 -2.54 -10.46
N ASP A 193 -26.83 -2.82 -10.83
CA ASP A 193 -27.84 -3.45 -9.98
C ASP A 193 -27.38 -4.84 -9.54
N ILE A 194 -26.49 -4.89 -8.56
CA ILE A 194 -26.10 -6.11 -7.87
C ILE A 194 -27.07 -6.21 -6.69
N ALA A 195 -28.15 -6.95 -6.89
CA ALA A 195 -28.99 -7.41 -5.80
C ALA A 195 -28.09 -8.09 -4.76
N ARG A 196 -28.13 -7.61 -3.51
CA ARG A 196 -27.42 -8.28 -2.42
C ARG A 196 -28.05 -9.67 -2.27
N PRO A 197 -27.28 -10.78 -2.24
CA PRO A 197 -27.80 -12.00 -1.67
C PRO A 197 -28.20 -11.65 -0.23
N GLN A 198 -29.51 -11.64 0.06
CA GLN A 198 -29.93 -11.64 1.44
C GLN A 198 -29.49 -12.98 2.00
N TRP A 199 -28.49 -12.96 2.87
CA TRP A 199 -28.22 -14.11 3.72
C TRP A 199 -29.51 -14.38 4.47
N ILE A 200 -30.13 -15.53 4.21
CA ILE A 200 -31.23 -16.03 5.00
C ILE A 200 -30.67 -16.16 6.41
N ILE A 201 -30.97 -15.19 7.26
CA ILE A 201 -30.84 -15.37 8.70
C ILE A 201 -31.79 -16.51 9.01
N SER A 202 -31.24 -17.70 9.28
CA SER A 202 -31.99 -18.81 9.85
C SER A 202 -32.89 -18.24 10.95
N ASN A 203 -34.18 -18.54 10.88
CA ASN A 203 -35.24 -18.03 11.75
C ASN A 203 -35.07 -18.37 13.26
N SER A 204 -33.88 -18.75 13.73
CA SER A 204 -33.65 -19.15 15.13
C SER A 204 -33.47 -17.99 16.12
N VAL A 205 -33.55 -16.72 15.69
CA VAL A 205 -33.38 -15.54 16.58
C VAL A 205 -34.60 -14.60 16.56
N LYS A 206 -35.81 -15.12 16.31
CA LYS A 206 -37.05 -14.32 16.40
C LYS A 206 -37.63 -14.18 17.82
N ASN A 207 -37.05 -14.82 18.84
CA ASN A 207 -37.59 -14.80 20.20
C ASN A 207 -36.66 -14.13 21.22
N ILE A 208 -36.30 -12.86 20.98
CA ILE A 208 -35.84 -11.99 22.07
C ILE A 208 -36.81 -10.81 22.13
N THR A 209 -37.87 -11.00 22.91
CA THR A 209 -38.77 -9.92 23.34
C THR A 209 -38.00 -9.02 24.31
N PHE A 210 -37.68 -7.80 23.87
CA PHE A 210 -37.32 -6.72 24.78
C PHE A 210 -38.59 -6.20 25.44
N SER A 211 -38.81 -6.53 26.70
CA SER A 211 -39.81 -5.86 27.54
C SER A 211 -39.33 -4.45 27.83
N SER A 212 -40.09 -3.44 27.40
CA SER A 212 -39.90 -2.04 27.75
C SER A 212 -40.10 -1.83 29.25
N ILE A 213 -39.08 -1.34 29.94
CA ILE A 213 -39.20 -0.77 31.28
C ILE A 213 -39.39 0.74 31.10
N PHE A 214 -40.61 1.21 31.32
CA PHE A 214 -40.91 2.51 31.90
C PHE A 214 -41.53 2.25 33.27
#